data_AF-A0A6M8W000-F1
#
_entry.id   AF-A0A6M8W000-F1
#
_cell.length_a   1.000
_cell.length_b   1.000
_cell.length_c   1.000
_cell.angle_alpha   90.00
_cell.angle_beta   90.00
_cell.angle_gamma   90.00
#
_symmetry.space_group_name_H-M   'P 1'
#
loop_
_entity.id
_entity.type
_entity.pdbx_description
1 polymer ?
#
loop_
_entity_poly.entity_id
_entity_poly.type
_entity_poly.pdbx_seq_one_letter_code
_entity_poly.pdbx_strand_id
1 'polypeptide(L)'
;MNAFLFRWLLTAAVTLGLWGQVQGQAWDELSEDQQAVLAPWSDEWADIDDEQRRRLIEGAERWQELSEAERARVQERLERWQAMSPEERRRMRARMERLQSLPQDVQDRVHRGLKRLDELPPEQRQRLRQRWQSMSPEERRAFLEGFAARDRLQRPAWMNQLRPIERRQLERRLRQMGPEYRRAFRQRLQQLDPPERPAFIRELLAADAAELERLLRPGGEAPEVDDRP
;
A
#
# COMPACT_ATOMS: atom_id res chain seq x y z
N MET A 1 -21.12 20.62 9.67
CA MET A 1 -20.44 19.51 8.97
C MET A 1 -21.24 18.26 9.29
N ASN A 2 -21.88 17.60 8.31
CA ASN A 2 -22.86 16.55 8.60
C ASN A 2 -22.18 15.36 9.30
N ALA A 3 -22.42 15.24 10.60
CA ALA A 3 -21.96 14.17 11.50
C ALA A 3 -22.20 12.75 10.93
N PHE A 4 -23.22 12.59 10.08
CA PHE A 4 -23.55 11.36 9.36
C PHE A 4 -22.50 10.90 8.33
N LEU A 5 -21.66 11.81 7.83
CA LEU A 5 -20.64 11.51 6.82
C LEU A 5 -19.50 10.67 7.43
N PHE A 6 -19.01 11.05 8.61
CA PHE A 6 -17.86 10.38 9.23
C PHE A 6 -18.19 8.95 9.72
N ARG A 7 -19.43 8.72 10.18
CA ARG A 7 -19.91 7.42 10.72
C ARG A 7 -19.67 6.21 9.80
N TRP A 8 -19.61 6.42 8.49
CA TRP A 8 -19.43 5.37 7.48
C TRP A 8 -17.98 5.14 7.00
N LEU A 9 -17.04 6.03 7.33
CA LEU A 9 -15.63 5.87 6.96
C LEU A 9 -14.96 4.66 7.63
N LEU A 10 -15.51 4.17 8.74
CA LEU A 10 -14.80 3.30 9.67
C LEU A 10 -15.42 1.92 9.90
N THR A 11 -16.65 1.69 9.43
CA THR A 11 -17.35 0.40 9.55
C THR A 11 -17.05 -0.60 8.42
N ALA A 12 -16.22 -0.25 7.43
CA ALA A 12 -15.97 -1.11 6.26
C ALA A 12 -14.95 -2.25 6.47
N ALA A 13 -14.30 -2.32 7.63
CA ALA A 13 -13.49 -3.45 8.02
C ALA A 13 -13.98 -3.89 9.40
N VAL A 14 -14.78 -4.94 9.51
CA VAL A 14 -15.09 -5.63 10.78
C VAL A 14 -15.54 -7.04 10.41
N THR A 15 -14.71 -8.04 10.69
CA THR A 15 -15.13 -9.36 11.21
C THR A 15 -13.91 -10.24 11.51
N LEU A 16 -13.59 -10.40 12.79
CA LEU A 16 -13.47 -11.68 13.53
C LEU A 16 -12.74 -11.40 14.85
N GLY A 17 -13.46 -11.66 15.95
CA GLY A 17 -13.06 -11.27 17.29
C GLY A 17 -12.06 -12.21 17.95
N LEU A 18 -11.39 -11.65 18.96
CA LEU A 18 -10.79 -12.33 20.10
C LEU A 18 -10.91 -11.37 21.29
N TRP A 19 -11.60 -11.81 22.34
CA TRP A 19 -11.83 -11.02 23.55
C TRP A 19 -10.56 -11.01 24.41
N GLY A 20 -9.90 -9.85 24.46
CA GLY A 20 -8.95 -9.50 25.51
C GLY A 20 -9.33 -8.13 26.02
N GLN A 21 -9.52 -7.98 27.33
CA GLN A 21 -9.73 -6.70 27.99
C GLN A 21 -8.45 -5.86 27.86
N VAL A 22 -8.28 -5.21 26.73
CA VAL A 22 -7.39 -4.06 26.56
C VAL A 22 -8.29 -2.87 26.79
N GLN A 23 -8.04 -2.08 27.84
CA GLN A 23 -8.85 -0.88 28.06
C GLN A 23 -8.75 0.02 26.82
N GLY A 24 -9.85 0.09 26.04
CA GLY A 24 -9.98 1.07 24.98
C GLY A 24 -10.05 2.47 25.59
N GLN A 25 -9.24 3.37 25.03
CA GLN A 25 -9.12 4.79 25.43
C GLN A 25 -10.49 5.43 25.67
N ALA A 26 -10.65 6.09 26.82
CA ALA A 26 -11.87 6.79 27.19
C ALA A 26 -12.07 8.02 26.29
N TRP A 27 -13.32 8.45 26.09
CA TRP A 27 -13.64 9.61 25.24
C TRP A 27 -12.87 10.87 25.67
N ASP A 28 -12.75 11.08 26.98
CA ASP A 28 -12.08 12.24 27.58
C ASP A 28 -10.55 12.20 27.44
N GLU A 29 -9.98 11.05 27.07
CA GLU A 29 -8.53 10.90 26.82
C GLU A 29 -8.16 11.20 25.36
N LEU A 30 -9.14 11.44 24.48
CA LEU A 30 -8.92 11.85 23.10
C LEU A 30 -8.50 13.33 23.05
N SER A 31 -7.62 13.68 22.11
CA SER A 31 -7.31 15.09 21.85
C SER A 31 -8.54 15.87 21.36
N GLU A 32 -8.57 17.19 21.56
CA GLU A 32 -9.68 18.04 21.12
C GLU A 32 -9.99 17.87 19.62
N ASP A 33 -8.94 17.77 18.79
CA ASP A 33 -9.09 17.56 17.35
C ASP A 33 -9.64 16.15 17.03
N GLN A 34 -9.29 15.12 17.82
CA GLN A 34 -9.85 13.78 17.65
C GLN A 34 -11.31 13.76 18.07
N GLN A 35 -11.66 14.40 19.19
CA GLN A 35 -13.05 14.55 19.64
C GLN A 35 -13.88 15.32 18.62
N ALA A 36 -13.35 16.37 17.99
CA ALA A 36 -14.05 17.12 16.96
C ALA A 36 -14.39 16.27 15.72
N VAL A 37 -13.47 15.40 15.30
CA VAL A 37 -13.67 14.49 14.17
C VAL A 37 -14.60 13.33 14.53
N LEU A 38 -14.48 12.82 15.76
CA LEU A 38 -15.23 11.66 16.25
C LEU A 38 -16.52 12.03 16.99
N ALA A 39 -16.88 13.32 17.05
CA ALA A 39 -18.09 13.82 17.70
C ALA A 39 -19.37 13.01 17.36
N PRO A 40 -19.57 12.49 16.13
CA PRO A 40 -20.75 11.67 15.81
C PRO A 40 -20.86 10.34 16.58
N TRP A 41 -19.79 9.92 17.25
CA TRP A 41 -19.73 8.70 18.05
C TRP A 41 -19.58 8.97 19.55
N SER A 42 -19.64 10.22 20.02
CA SER A 42 -19.44 10.55 21.44
C SER A 42 -20.35 9.75 22.36
N ASP A 43 -21.63 9.67 21.99
CA ASP A 43 -22.68 9.07 22.83
C ASP A 43 -22.60 7.54 22.85
N GLU A 44 -22.14 6.93 21.73
CA GLU A 44 -21.98 5.48 21.59
C GLU A 44 -20.55 5.03 21.90
N TRP A 45 -19.62 5.93 22.26
CA TRP A 45 -18.18 5.63 22.34
C TRP A 45 -17.86 4.47 23.29
N ALA A 46 -18.57 4.42 24.42
CA ALA A 46 -18.40 3.37 25.43
C ALA A 46 -18.87 1.98 24.94
N ASP A 47 -19.79 1.94 23.96
CA ASP A 47 -20.35 0.70 23.40
C ASP A 47 -19.56 0.19 22.18
N ILE A 48 -18.59 0.97 21.69
CA ILE A 48 -17.74 0.59 20.56
C ILE A 48 -16.62 -0.32 21.07
N ASP A 49 -16.46 -1.49 20.43
CA ASP A 49 -15.37 -2.41 20.76
C ASP A 49 -13.98 -1.79 20.54
N ASP A 50 -12.97 -2.32 21.22
CA ASP A 50 -11.63 -1.72 21.26
C ASP A 50 -10.94 -1.68 19.88
N GLU A 51 -11.19 -2.68 19.03
CA GLU A 51 -10.66 -2.70 17.67
C GLU A 51 -11.28 -1.59 16.83
N GLN A 52 -12.60 -1.44 16.92
CA GLN A 52 -13.31 -0.39 16.22
C GLN A 52 -12.92 1.00 16.75
N ARG A 53 -12.79 1.19 18.07
CA ARG A 53 -12.27 2.44 18.67
C ARG A 53 -10.87 2.78 18.16
N ARG A 54 -9.93 1.82 18.17
CA ARG A 54 -8.59 2.03 17.61
C ARG A 54 -8.64 2.49 16.16
N ARG A 55 -9.45 1.84 15.32
CA ARG A 55 -9.61 2.25 13.92
C ARG A 55 -10.16 3.66 13.81
N LEU A 56 -11.15 4.03 14.64
CA LEU A 56 -11.74 5.38 14.67
C LEU A 56 -10.68 6.43 14.98
N ILE A 57 -9.87 6.20 16.02
CA ILE A 57 -8.78 7.08 16.44
C ILE A 57 -7.75 7.24 15.31
N GLU A 58 -7.24 6.15 14.74
CA GLU A 58 -6.30 6.21 13.62
C GLU A 58 -6.89 6.92 12.39
N GLY A 59 -8.20 6.77 12.18
CA GLY A 59 -8.94 7.48 11.13
C GLY A 59 -8.98 8.99 11.35
N ALA A 60 -9.17 9.41 12.60
CA ALA A 60 -9.17 10.81 13.00
C ALA A 60 -7.78 11.43 12.86
N GLU A 61 -6.72 10.73 13.26
CA GLU A 61 -5.33 11.17 13.07
C GLU A 61 -5.01 11.38 11.58
N ARG A 62 -5.31 10.38 10.74
CA ARG A 62 -5.12 10.51 9.30
C ARG A 62 -5.91 11.67 8.70
N TRP A 63 -7.12 11.93 9.19
CA TRP A 63 -7.94 13.06 8.72
C TRP A 63 -7.31 14.41 9.05
N GLN A 64 -6.71 14.53 10.23
CA GLN A 64 -6.02 15.74 10.66
C GLN A 64 -4.80 16.03 9.76
N GLU A 65 -4.08 14.99 9.33
CA GLU A 65 -2.94 15.10 8.40
C GLU A 65 -3.34 15.52 6.97
N LEU A 66 -4.61 15.40 6.58
CA LEU A 66 -5.07 15.78 5.25
C LEU A 66 -5.16 17.30 5.10
N SER A 67 -4.68 17.80 3.96
CA SER A 67 -4.95 19.18 3.50
C SER A 67 -6.44 19.39 3.19
N GLU A 68 -6.89 20.64 3.16
CA GLU A 68 -8.29 20.98 2.86
C GLU A 68 -8.75 20.42 1.50
N ALA A 69 -7.87 20.45 0.49
CA ALA A 69 -8.15 19.88 -0.83
C ALA A 69 -8.29 18.35 -0.79
N GLU A 70 -7.54 17.66 0.07
CA GLU A 70 -7.65 16.21 0.26
C GLU A 70 -8.92 15.85 1.03
N ARG A 71 -9.25 16.62 2.08
CA ARG A 71 -10.51 16.47 2.83
C ARG A 71 -11.72 16.60 1.91
N ALA A 72 -11.74 17.61 1.02
CA ALA A 72 -12.79 17.78 0.02
C ALA A 72 -12.93 16.55 -0.92
N ARG A 73 -11.81 15.97 -1.36
CA ARG A 73 -11.82 14.74 -2.18
C ARG A 73 -12.36 13.53 -1.43
N VAL A 74 -12.08 13.41 -0.13
CA VAL A 74 -12.62 12.34 0.70
C VAL A 74 -14.13 12.51 0.88
N GLN A 75 -14.60 13.73 1.13
CA GLN A 75 -16.03 14.05 1.21
C GLN A 75 -16.76 13.68 -0.08
N GLU A 76 -16.24 14.07 -1.25
CA GLU A 76 -16.84 13.74 -2.55
C GLU A 76 -16.91 12.22 -2.80
N ARG A 77 -15.89 11.46 -2.38
CA ARG A 77 -15.90 9.99 -2.48
C ARG A 77 -16.98 9.38 -1.59
N LEU A 78 -17.15 9.94 -0.41
CA LEU A 78 -18.11 9.47 0.57
C LEU A 78 -19.55 9.77 0.13
N GLU A 79 -19.82 10.97 -0.37
CA GLU A 79 -21.14 11.32 -0.93
C GLU A 79 -21.52 10.35 -2.05
N ARG A 80 -20.57 10.04 -2.96
CA ARG A 80 -20.78 9.02 -3.98
C ARG A 80 -21.04 7.64 -3.41
N TRP A 81 -20.32 7.24 -2.35
CA TRP A 81 -20.55 5.97 -1.67
C TRP A 81 -21.94 5.89 -1.03
N GLN A 82 -22.41 6.98 -0.42
CA GLN A 82 -23.75 7.05 0.17
C GLN A 82 -24.84 7.02 -0.90
N ALA A 83 -24.61 7.62 -2.06
CA ALA A 83 -25.52 7.53 -3.20
C ALA A 83 -25.56 6.14 -3.86
N MET A 84 -24.59 5.24 -3.59
CA MET A 84 -24.60 3.87 -4.13
C MET A 84 -25.70 3.02 -3.50
N SER A 85 -26.34 2.17 -4.32
CA SER A 85 -27.28 1.15 -3.87
C SER A 85 -26.60 0.07 -3.02
N PRO A 86 -27.35 -0.70 -2.20
CA PRO A 86 -26.80 -1.82 -1.45
C PRO A 86 -26.04 -2.82 -2.34
N GLU A 87 -26.57 -3.11 -3.53
CA GLU A 87 -25.96 -3.97 -4.55
C GLU A 87 -24.61 -3.41 -5.03
N GLU A 88 -24.54 -2.11 -5.29
CA GLU A 88 -23.31 -1.43 -5.72
C GLU A 88 -22.24 -1.47 -4.63
N ARG A 89 -22.63 -1.18 -3.38
CA ARG A 89 -21.72 -1.27 -2.23
C ARG A 89 -21.22 -2.70 -2.02
N ARG A 90 -22.07 -3.73 -2.17
CA ARG A 90 -21.65 -5.15 -2.13
C ARG A 90 -20.62 -5.46 -3.22
N ARG A 91 -20.88 -5.02 -4.46
CA ARG A 91 -19.94 -5.22 -5.58
C ARG A 91 -18.60 -4.52 -5.33
N MET A 92 -18.61 -3.32 -4.77
CA MET A 92 -17.38 -2.58 -4.48
C MET A 92 -16.58 -3.25 -3.37
N ARG A 93 -17.23 -3.69 -2.27
CA ARG A 93 -16.58 -4.45 -1.20
C ARG A 93 -15.92 -5.72 -1.72
N ALA A 94 -16.64 -6.53 -2.50
CA ALA A 94 -16.08 -7.74 -3.11
C ALA A 94 -14.88 -7.46 -4.04
N ARG A 95 -14.88 -6.32 -4.76
CA ARG A 95 -13.73 -5.90 -5.57
C ARG A 95 -12.54 -5.51 -4.70
N MET A 96 -12.78 -4.80 -3.60
CA MET A 96 -11.74 -4.38 -2.68
C MET A 96 -11.13 -5.58 -1.95
N GLU A 97 -11.94 -6.49 -1.44
CA GLU A 97 -11.50 -7.74 -0.81
C GLU A 97 -10.65 -8.56 -1.78
N ARG A 98 -11.08 -8.66 -3.05
CA ARG A 98 -10.28 -9.33 -4.08
C ARG A 98 -8.96 -8.62 -4.33
N LEU A 99 -8.91 -7.28 -4.31
CA LEU A 99 -7.66 -6.54 -4.47
C LEU A 99 -6.74 -6.76 -3.27
N GLN A 100 -7.26 -6.70 -2.05
CA GLN A 100 -6.51 -6.91 -0.81
C GLN A 100 -5.95 -8.33 -0.69
N SER A 101 -6.63 -9.33 -1.25
CA SER A 101 -6.13 -10.70 -1.28
C SER A 101 -5.04 -10.94 -2.35
N LEU A 102 -4.81 -9.99 -3.27
CA LEU A 102 -3.71 -10.09 -4.21
C LEU A 102 -2.37 -9.85 -3.51
N PRO A 103 -1.28 -10.49 -3.96
CA PRO A 103 0.07 -10.14 -3.52
C PRO A 103 0.37 -8.64 -3.69
N GLN A 104 1.12 -8.06 -2.75
CA GLN A 104 1.43 -6.62 -2.71
C GLN A 104 1.98 -6.07 -4.04
N ASP A 105 2.84 -6.83 -4.74
CA ASP A 105 3.40 -6.40 -6.03
C ASP A 105 2.32 -6.26 -7.12
N VAL A 106 1.31 -7.12 -7.07
CA VAL A 106 0.16 -7.06 -7.94
C VAL A 106 -0.71 -5.87 -7.57
N GLN A 107 -0.95 -5.63 -6.27
CA GLN A 107 -1.67 -4.44 -5.80
C GLN A 107 -0.96 -3.15 -6.24
N ASP A 108 0.36 -3.08 -6.11
CA ASP A 108 1.17 -1.92 -6.50
C ASP A 108 1.12 -1.71 -8.02
N ARG A 109 1.12 -2.79 -8.81
CA ARG A 109 0.92 -2.73 -10.27
C ARG A 109 -0.46 -2.19 -10.64
N VAL A 110 -1.51 -2.64 -9.95
CA VAL A 110 -2.88 -2.14 -10.15
C VAL A 110 -2.94 -0.65 -9.83
N HIS A 111 -2.40 -0.22 -8.68
CA HIS A 111 -2.34 1.20 -8.29
C HIS A 111 -1.60 2.06 -9.31
N ARG A 112 -0.42 1.65 -9.79
CA ARG A 112 0.30 2.37 -10.85
C ARG A 112 -0.49 2.43 -12.16
N GLY A 113 -1.19 1.35 -12.51
CA GLY A 113 -2.09 1.32 -13.66
C GLY A 113 -3.23 2.34 -13.54
N LEU A 114 -3.89 2.39 -12.39
CA LEU A 114 -4.97 3.33 -12.10
C LEU A 114 -4.49 4.78 -12.10
N LYS A 115 -3.35 5.07 -11.45
CA LYS A 115 -2.76 6.41 -11.45
C LYS A 115 -2.50 6.93 -12.87
N ARG A 116 -1.88 6.10 -13.72
CA ARG A 116 -1.66 6.45 -15.13
C ARG A 116 -2.97 6.68 -15.89
N LEU A 117 -4.01 5.90 -15.56
CA LEU A 117 -5.33 6.10 -16.15
C LEU A 117 -5.91 7.45 -15.72
N ASP A 118 -5.79 7.81 -14.44
CA ASP A 118 -6.31 9.08 -13.89
C ASP A 118 -5.59 10.32 -14.44
N GLU A 119 -4.31 10.18 -14.80
CA GLU A 119 -3.50 11.22 -15.46
C GLU A 119 -3.91 11.48 -16.93
N LEU A 120 -4.68 10.58 -17.56
CA LEU A 120 -5.12 10.79 -18.93
C LEU A 120 -6.27 11.82 -19.00
N PRO A 121 -6.27 12.69 -20.03
CA PRO A 121 -7.41 13.57 -20.33
C PRO A 121 -8.73 12.78 -20.43
N PRO A 122 -9.87 13.38 -20.02
CA PRO A 122 -11.17 12.71 -19.98
C PRO A 122 -11.54 11.98 -21.28
N GLU A 123 -11.28 12.61 -22.43
CA GLU A 123 -11.59 12.10 -23.76
C GLU A 123 -10.73 10.88 -24.10
N GLN A 124 -9.47 10.86 -23.62
CA GLN A 124 -8.58 9.72 -23.80
C GLN A 124 -9.03 8.54 -22.91
N ARG A 125 -9.40 8.80 -21.65
CA ARG A 125 -9.96 7.78 -20.75
C ARG A 125 -11.24 7.17 -21.30
N GLN A 126 -12.13 8.00 -21.85
CA GLN A 126 -13.38 7.53 -22.45
C GLN A 126 -13.13 6.66 -23.68
N ARG A 127 -12.25 7.09 -24.58
CA ARG A 127 -11.84 6.28 -25.75
C ARG A 127 -11.23 4.94 -25.33
N LEU A 128 -10.37 4.93 -24.30
CA LEU A 128 -9.79 3.72 -23.77
C LEU A 128 -10.85 2.76 -23.21
N ARG A 129 -11.83 3.31 -22.49
CA ARG A 129 -12.95 2.54 -21.92
C ARG A 129 -13.84 1.95 -23.00
N GLN A 130 -14.20 2.72 -24.03
CA GLN A 130 -14.99 2.24 -25.16
C GLN A 130 -14.26 1.13 -25.91
N ARG A 131 -12.97 1.34 -26.21
CA ARG A 131 -12.12 0.33 -26.84
C ARG A 131 -12.07 -0.96 -26.01
N TRP A 132 -11.91 -0.85 -24.68
CA TRP A 132 -11.89 -2.01 -23.80
C TRP A 132 -13.24 -2.76 -23.78
N GLN A 133 -14.35 -2.03 -23.83
CA GLN A 133 -15.69 -2.61 -23.85
C GLN A 133 -15.97 -3.37 -25.16
N SER A 134 -15.47 -2.86 -26.30
CA SER A 134 -15.62 -3.52 -27.61
C SER A 134 -14.68 -4.71 -27.83
N MET A 135 -13.64 -4.87 -27.01
CA MET A 135 -12.68 -5.97 -27.15
C MET A 135 -13.26 -7.31 -26.71
N SER A 136 -12.94 -8.36 -27.48
CA SER A 136 -13.12 -9.76 -27.10
C SER A 136 -12.26 -10.14 -25.88
N PRO A 137 -12.55 -11.25 -25.18
CA PRO A 137 -11.73 -11.71 -24.06
C PRO A 137 -10.24 -11.92 -24.43
N GLU A 138 -9.97 -12.38 -25.65
CA GLU A 138 -8.61 -12.58 -26.15
C GLU A 138 -7.90 -11.26 -26.43
N GLU A 139 -8.58 -10.32 -27.09
CA GLU A 139 -8.05 -8.99 -27.35
C GLU A 139 -7.74 -8.23 -26.05
N ARG A 140 -8.58 -8.40 -25.02
CA ARG A 140 -8.33 -7.84 -23.67
C ARG A 140 -7.06 -8.42 -23.05
N ARG A 141 -6.80 -9.71 -23.21
CA ARG A 141 -5.56 -10.35 -22.71
C ARG A 141 -4.34 -9.77 -23.41
N ALA A 142 -4.36 -9.75 -24.75
CA ALA A 142 -3.28 -9.18 -25.55
C ALA A 142 -3.04 -7.69 -25.21
N PHE A 143 -4.11 -6.92 -25.00
CA PHE A 143 -4.03 -5.53 -24.59
C PHE A 143 -3.32 -5.37 -23.24
N LEU A 144 -3.73 -6.13 -22.21
CA LEU A 144 -3.09 -6.10 -20.89
C LEU A 144 -1.63 -6.57 -20.93
N GLU A 145 -1.33 -7.57 -21.77
CA GLU A 145 0.04 -8.02 -22.01
C GLU A 145 0.91 -6.93 -22.61
N GLY A 146 0.37 -6.13 -23.54
CA GLY A 146 1.06 -4.95 -24.08
C GLY A 146 1.40 -3.91 -23.01
N PHE A 147 0.48 -3.63 -22.08
CA PHE A 147 0.78 -2.76 -20.92
C PHE A 147 1.86 -3.36 -20.03
N ALA A 148 1.81 -4.67 -19.77
CA ALA A 148 2.81 -5.35 -18.97
C ALA A 148 4.18 -5.39 -19.66
N ALA A 149 4.24 -5.54 -20.99
CA ALA A 149 5.46 -5.49 -21.78
C ALA A 149 6.10 -4.10 -21.71
N ARG A 150 5.29 -3.04 -21.86
CA ARG A 150 5.75 -1.65 -21.70
C ARG A 150 6.29 -1.37 -20.30
N ASP A 151 5.67 -1.94 -19.27
CA ASP A 151 6.13 -1.85 -17.89
C ASP A 151 7.49 -2.57 -17.71
N ARG A 152 7.72 -3.72 -18.37
CA ARG A 152 9.03 -4.41 -18.37
C ARG A 152 10.11 -3.57 -19.07
N LEU A 153 9.78 -2.88 -20.15
CA LEU A 153 10.72 -2.01 -20.86
C LEU A 153 11.13 -0.78 -20.05
N GLN A 154 10.24 -0.29 -19.17
CA GLN A 154 10.55 0.83 -18.27
C GLN A 154 11.32 0.42 -17.01
N ARG A 155 11.39 -0.87 -16.69
CA ARG A 155 12.19 -1.34 -15.55
C ARG A 155 13.69 -1.27 -15.89
N PRO A 156 14.56 -1.02 -14.89
CA PRO A 156 15.99 -1.18 -15.06
C PRO A 156 16.33 -2.54 -15.68
N ALA A 157 17.20 -2.57 -16.68
CA ALA A 157 17.49 -3.77 -17.47
C ALA A 157 17.88 -5.00 -16.61
N TRP A 158 18.62 -4.77 -15.52
CA TRP A 158 19.02 -5.83 -14.58
C TRP A 158 17.83 -6.50 -13.88
N MET A 159 16.70 -5.80 -13.67
CA MET A 159 15.50 -6.40 -13.07
C MET A 159 14.83 -7.39 -14.04
N ASN A 160 15.02 -7.25 -15.35
CA ASN A 160 14.44 -8.18 -16.32
C ASN A 160 15.17 -9.53 -16.34
N GLN A 161 16.37 -9.61 -15.76
CA GLN A 161 17.15 -10.84 -15.61
C GLN A 161 16.72 -11.67 -14.39
N LEU A 162 15.93 -11.09 -13.48
CA LEU A 162 15.39 -11.78 -12.32
C LEU A 162 14.11 -12.54 -12.67
N ARG A 163 13.94 -13.72 -12.08
CA ARG A 163 12.67 -14.46 -12.15
C ARG A 163 11.55 -13.66 -11.47
N PRO A 164 10.27 -13.79 -11.88
CA PRO A 164 9.16 -13.09 -11.24
C PRO A 164 9.11 -13.27 -9.72
N ILE A 165 9.41 -14.47 -9.22
CA ILE A 165 9.45 -14.75 -7.78
C ILE A 165 10.60 -14.03 -7.07
N GLU A 166 11.79 -13.97 -7.68
CA GLU A 166 12.96 -13.28 -7.12
C GLU A 166 12.71 -11.78 -7.01
N ARG A 167 12.08 -11.17 -8.02
CA ARG A 167 11.67 -9.76 -7.95
C ARG A 167 10.73 -9.50 -6.78
N ARG A 168 9.70 -10.34 -6.60
CA ARG A 168 8.76 -10.23 -5.48
C ARG A 168 9.44 -10.40 -4.13
N GLN A 169 10.41 -11.31 -4.03
CA GLN A 169 11.18 -11.48 -2.81
C GLN A 169 12.06 -10.26 -2.55
N LEU A 170 12.71 -9.70 -3.57
CA LEU A 170 13.59 -8.54 -3.45
C LEU A 170 12.80 -7.30 -3.02
N GLU A 171 11.67 -7.02 -3.66
CA GLU A 171 10.80 -5.89 -3.30
C GLU A 171 10.31 -5.99 -1.85
N ARG A 172 9.88 -7.18 -1.40
CA ARG A 172 9.47 -7.40 -0.01
C ARG A 172 10.62 -7.20 0.96
N ARG A 173 11.78 -7.77 0.67
CA ARG A 173 12.97 -7.66 1.51
C ARG A 173 13.41 -6.20 1.63
N LEU A 174 13.50 -5.46 0.52
CA LEU A 174 13.86 -4.03 0.54
C LEU A 174 12.86 -3.18 1.31
N ARG A 175 11.56 -3.50 1.25
CA ARG A 175 10.52 -2.79 2.04
C ARG A 175 10.72 -3.01 3.54
N GLN A 176 11.09 -4.23 3.94
CA GLN A 176 11.37 -4.59 5.34
C GLN A 176 12.70 -4.00 5.85
N MET A 177 13.68 -3.82 4.97
CA MET A 177 14.93 -3.15 5.32
C MET A 177 14.73 -1.65 5.60
N GLY A 178 15.53 -1.10 6.53
CA GLY A 178 15.60 0.33 6.82
C GLY A 178 16.21 1.16 5.67
N PRO A 179 16.06 2.50 5.70
CA PRO A 179 16.52 3.38 4.63
C PRO A 179 18.03 3.29 4.34
N GLU A 180 18.85 3.11 5.38
CA GLU A 180 20.31 2.94 5.26
C GLU A 180 20.67 1.69 4.44
N TYR A 181 20.10 0.53 4.80
CA TYR A 181 20.31 -0.73 4.06
C TYR A 181 19.86 -0.63 2.60
N ARG A 182 18.75 0.07 2.30
CA ARG A 182 18.32 0.30 0.91
C ARG A 182 19.29 1.21 0.16
N ARG A 183 19.96 2.15 0.84
CA ARG A 183 20.99 3.01 0.25
C ARG A 183 22.24 2.20 -0.06
N ALA A 184 22.72 1.41 0.89
CA ALA A 184 23.86 0.51 0.74
C ALA A 184 23.64 -0.51 -0.39
N PHE A 185 22.45 -1.12 -0.47
CA PHE A 185 22.05 -1.99 -1.59
C PHE A 185 22.18 -1.28 -2.95
N ARG A 186 21.70 -0.03 -3.05
CA ARG A 186 21.81 0.75 -4.29
C ARG A 186 23.27 1.05 -4.65
N GLN A 187 24.10 1.39 -3.67
CA GLN A 187 25.54 1.60 -3.88
C GLN A 187 26.23 0.32 -4.34
N ARG A 188 25.96 -0.82 -3.69
CA ARG A 188 26.53 -2.10 -4.09
C ARG A 188 26.13 -2.49 -5.51
N LEU A 189 24.87 -2.30 -5.89
CA LEU A 189 24.41 -2.53 -7.27
C LEU A 189 25.11 -1.63 -8.31
N GLN A 190 25.47 -0.39 -7.94
CA GLN A 190 26.19 0.53 -8.84
C GLN A 190 27.64 0.09 -9.07
N GLN A 191 28.26 -0.59 -8.10
CA GLN A 191 29.61 -1.13 -8.21
C GLN A 191 29.68 -2.44 -8.99
N LEU A 192 28.57 -3.16 -9.10
CA LEU A 192 28.49 -4.43 -9.83
C LEU A 192 28.19 -4.22 -11.30
N ASP A 193 28.85 -5.02 -12.13
CA ASP A 193 28.55 -5.07 -13.56
C ASP A 193 27.14 -5.64 -13.79
N PRO A 194 26.42 -5.18 -14.83
CA PRO A 194 25.06 -5.64 -15.11
C PRO A 194 24.84 -7.18 -15.07
N PRO A 195 25.72 -8.05 -15.62
CA PRO A 195 25.55 -9.50 -15.54
C PRO A 195 25.75 -10.09 -14.14
N GLU A 196 26.42 -9.39 -13.21
CA GLU A 196 26.69 -9.89 -11.85
C GLU A 196 25.53 -9.62 -10.89
N ARG A 197 24.71 -8.60 -11.19
CA ARG A 197 23.60 -8.15 -10.33
C ARG A 197 22.60 -9.25 -9.98
N PRO A 198 22.17 -10.14 -10.89
CA PRO A 198 21.24 -11.22 -10.53
C PRO A 198 21.82 -12.20 -9.50
N ALA A 199 23.12 -12.50 -9.58
CA ALA A 199 23.78 -13.41 -8.66
C ALA A 199 23.83 -12.79 -7.25
N PHE A 200 24.29 -11.54 -7.16
CA PHE A 200 24.29 -10.78 -5.91
C PHE A 200 22.89 -10.68 -5.28
N ILE A 201 21.86 -10.46 -6.09
CA ILE A 201 20.48 -10.38 -5.59
C ILE A 201 20.01 -11.72 -5.02
N ARG A 202 20.33 -12.85 -5.66
CA ARG A 202 19.98 -14.18 -5.13
C ARG A 202 20.71 -14.46 -3.82
N GLU A 203 21.98 -14.06 -3.71
CA GLU A 203 22.74 -14.14 -2.47
C GLU A 203 22.08 -13.30 -1.36
N LEU A 204 21.76 -12.04 -1.66
CA LEU A 204 21.05 -11.15 -0.74
C LEU A 204 19.67 -11.67 -0.33
N LEU A 205 18.97 -12.39 -1.22
CA LEU A 205 17.68 -13.00 -0.90
C LEU A 205 17.80 -14.21 0.03
N ALA A 206 18.88 -14.99 -0.13
CA ALA A 206 19.19 -16.16 0.71
C ALA A 206 19.81 -15.76 2.05
N ALA A 207 20.43 -14.58 2.12
CA ALA A 207 21.18 -14.12 3.28
C ALA A 207 20.32 -13.99 4.55
N ASP A 208 20.87 -14.40 5.68
CA ASP A 208 20.37 -14.05 7.00
C ASP A 208 20.70 -12.59 7.38
N ALA A 209 20.49 -12.21 8.64
CA ALA A 209 20.74 -10.83 9.09
C ALA A 209 22.25 -10.47 9.11
N ALA A 210 23.10 -11.39 9.58
CA ALA A 210 24.54 -11.15 9.67
C ALA A 210 25.20 -11.16 8.27
N GLU A 211 24.75 -12.06 7.42
CA GLU A 211 25.15 -12.12 6.02
C GLU A 211 24.69 -10.88 5.25
N LEU A 212 23.48 -10.38 5.51
CA LEU A 212 22.96 -9.17 4.89
C LEU A 212 23.84 -7.95 5.24
N GLU A 213 24.23 -7.81 6.51
CA GLU A 213 25.18 -6.77 6.93
C GLU A 213 26.50 -6.89 6.19
N ARG A 214 27.07 -8.10 6.11
CA ARG A 214 28.33 -8.34 5.39
C ARG A 214 28.22 -7.98 3.90
N LEU A 215 27.11 -8.35 3.26
CA LEU A 215 26.88 -8.11 1.82
C LEU A 215 26.67 -6.64 1.47
N LEU A 216 26.12 -5.88 2.41
CA LEU A 216 25.78 -4.48 2.22
C LEU A 216 26.77 -3.51 2.89
N ARG A 217 27.78 -3.99 3.64
CA ARG A 217 28.76 -3.13 4.29
C ARG A 217 29.55 -2.31 3.24
N PRO A 218 29.57 -0.97 3.36
CA PRO A 218 30.38 -0.13 2.50
C PRO A 218 31.85 -0.19 2.94
N GLY A 219 32.72 -0.80 2.13
CA GLY A 219 34.15 -0.92 2.44
C GLY A 219 34.42 -1.97 3.52
N GLY A 220 35.16 -3.03 3.17
CA GLY A 220 35.43 -4.14 4.07
C GLY A 220 36.32 -3.74 5.24
N GLU A 221 35.75 -3.69 6.43
CA GLU A 221 36.44 -4.03 7.68
C GLU A 221 35.38 -4.47 8.71
N ALA A 222 35.68 -5.52 9.47
CA ALA A 222 34.89 -5.92 10.63
C ALA A 222 35.03 -4.86 11.72
N PRO A 223 34.06 -4.70 12.65
CA PRO A 223 34.39 -4.01 13.90
C PRO A 223 35.56 -4.79 14.52
N GLU A 224 36.71 -4.13 14.58
CA GLU A 224 37.80 -4.53 15.44
C GLU A 224 37.20 -4.59 16.84
N VAL A 225 36.95 -5.80 17.32
CA VAL A 225 36.62 -6.06 18.71
C VAL A 225 37.90 -5.72 19.46
N ASP A 226 37.98 -4.48 19.94
CA ASP A 226 39.02 -4.00 20.84
C ASP A 226 38.80 -4.69 22.20
N ASP A 227 39.21 -5.95 22.28
CA ASP A 227 39.43 -6.64 23.54
C ASP A 227 40.76 -6.13 24.13
N ARG A 228 40.69 -4.97 24.78
CA ARG A 228 41.70 -4.56 25.76
C ARG A 228 41.08 -4.53 27.16
N PRO A 229 41.59 -5.32 28.12
CA PRO A 229 41.53 -4.95 29.51
C PRO A 229 42.50 -3.79 29.83
#